data_AF-A0AAV5U4T5-F1
#
_entry.id   AF-A0AAV5U4T5-F1
#
_cell.length_a   1.000
_cell.length_b   1.000
_cell.length_c   1.000
_cell.angle_alpha   90.00
_cell.angle_beta   90.00
_cell.angle_gamma   90.00
#
_symmetry.space_group_name_H-M   'P 1'
#
loop_
_entity.id
_entity.type
_entity.pdbx_description
1 polymer ?
#
loop_
_entity_poly.entity_id
_entity_poly.type
_entity_poly.pdbx_seq_one_letter_code
_entity_poly.pdbx_strand_id
1 'polypeptide(L)'
;FINDDKITVEIRFSITNMKGIRIVPRVYFTNPNEPRHDVGLVIEGEKMYVSKQYLSLHSPYFATLFYGNFTEKNKKEIELKDVNRDEFLEMLNVAYPS
;
A
#
# COMPACT_ATOMS: atom_id res chain seq x y z
N PHE A 1 -32.14 7.91 -27.12
CA PHE A 1 -32.46 8.07 -28.55
C PHE A 1 -32.77 6.69 -29.11
N ILE A 2 -33.89 6.52 -29.81
CA ILE A 2 -34.20 5.30 -30.54
C ILE A 2 -33.87 5.57 -32.00
N ASN A 3 -33.00 4.75 -32.58
CA ASN A 3 -32.74 4.75 -34.01
C ASN A 3 -32.77 3.29 -34.46
N ASP A 4 -33.60 2.97 -35.46
CA ASP A 4 -33.68 1.66 -36.11
C ASP A 4 -33.96 0.48 -35.15
N ASP A 5 -35.07 0.57 -34.41
CA ASP A 5 -35.58 -0.46 -33.48
C ASP A 5 -34.60 -0.89 -32.35
N LYS A 6 -33.50 -0.16 -32.17
CA LYS A 6 -32.49 -0.41 -31.15
C LYS A 6 -32.43 0.75 -30.15
N ILE A 7 -32.72 0.43 -28.89
CA ILE A 7 -32.59 1.36 -27.77
C ILE A 7 -31.18 1.20 -27.20
N THR A 8 -30.38 2.26 -27.27
CA THR A 8 -29.07 2.31 -26.60
C THR A 8 -29.22 3.15 -25.33
N VAL A 9 -28.96 2.53 -24.18
CA VAL A 9 -28.90 3.20 -22.88
C VAL A 9 -27.44 3.23 -22.46
N GLU A 10 -26.86 4.43 -22.41
CA GLU A 10 -25.53 4.63 -21.83
C GLU A 10 -25.72 5.13 -20.40
N ILE A 11 -25.27 4.32 -19.42
CA ILE A 11 -25.29 4.69 -18.01
C ILE A 11 -23.86 5.06 -17.62
N ARG A 12 -23.64 6.34 -17.33
CA ARG A 12 -22.42 6.82 -16.69
C ARG A 12 -22.74 7.10 -15.23
N PHE A 13 -22.33 6.21 -14.35
CA PHE A 13 -22.34 6.48 -12.92
C PHE A 13 -20.91 6.66 -12.42
N SER A 14 -20.70 7.70 -11.61
CA SER A 14 -19.46 7.91 -10.87
C SER A 14 -19.75 7.59 -9.42
N ILE A 15 -19.11 6.54 -8.89
CA ILE A 15 -19.22 6.18 -7.48
C ILE A 15 -18.47 7.25 -6.68
N THR A 16 -19.21 8.14 -6.03
CA THR A 16 -18.63 9.24 -5.24
C THR A 16 -18.50 8.89 -3.75
N ASN A 17 -19.26 7.91 -3.24
CA ASN A 17 -19.20 7.48 -1.85
C ASN A 17 -19.82 6.08 -1.66
N MET A 18 -19.11 5.15 -1.04
CA MET A 18 -19.61 3.81 -0.70
C MET A 18 -19.81 3.68 0.80
N LYS A 19 -21.05 3.79 1.30
CA LYS A 19 -21.39 3.38 2.68
C LYS A 19 -21.85 1.93 2.67
N GLY A 20 -21.04 1.02 3.21
CA GLY A 20 -21.41 -0.40 3.37
C GLY A 20 -20.27 -1.38 3.07
N ILE A 21 -19.27 -0.97 2.28
CA ILE A 21 -18.03 -1.72 2.16
C ILE A 21 -17.18 -1.38 3.38
N ARG A 22 -17.25 -2.22 4.41
CA ARG A 22 -16.23 -2.20 5.47
C ARG A 22 -14.95 -2.75 4.85
N ILE A 23 -14.06 -1.85 4.41
CA ILE A 23 -12.67 -2.23 4.18
C ILE A 23 -12.08 -2.42 5.58
N VAL A 24 -12.17 -3.64 6.09
CA VAL A 24 -11.47 -4.01 7.31
C VAL A 24 -10.01 -4.17 6.90
N PRO A 25 -9.07 -3.37 7.44
CA PRO A 25 -7.66 -3.56 7.15
C PRO A 25 -7.27 -4.98 7.53
N ARG A 26 -6.80 -5.77 6.56
CA ARG A 26 -6.33 -7.13 6.82
C ARG A 26 -5.02 -7.13 7.60
N VAL A 27 -4.21 -6.10 7.37
CA VAL A 27 -2.94 -5.87 8.03
C VAL A 27 -2.96 -4.48 8.66
N TYR A 28 -2.65 -4.41 9.95
CA TYR A 28 -2.47 -3.15 10.66
C TYR A 28 -1.00 -2.78 10.66
N PHE A 29 -0.57 -2.03 9.64
CA PHE A 29 0.82 -1.57 9.51
C PHE A 29 1.25 -0.58 10.61
N THR A 30 0.33 -0.12 11.47
CA THR A 30 0.66 0.71 12.64
C THR A 30 1.01 -0.11 13.89
N ASN A 31 0.84 -1.44 13.87
CA ASN A 31 1.13 -2.30 15.02
C ASN A 31 2.64 -2.62 15.11
N PRO A 32 3.36 -2.11 16.12
CA PRO A 32 4.79 -2.41 16.31
C PRO A 32 5.06 -3.86 16.74
N ASN A 33 4.05 -4.57 17.24
CA ASN A 33 4.19 -5.89 17.83
C ASN A 33 3.77 -7.02 16.87
N GLU A 34 3.54 -6.72 15.59
CA GLU A 34 3.27 -7.74 14.58
C GLU A 34 4.57 -8.51 14.27
N PRO A 35 4.67 -9.80 14.63
CA PRO A 35 5.92 -10.55 14.57
C PRO A 35 6.49 -10.73 13.15
N ARG A 36 5.66 -10.55 12.12
CA ARG A 36 6.08 -10.62 10.71
C ARG A 36 6.74 -9.34 10.21
N HIS A 37 6.66 -8.25 10.96
CA HIS A 37 7.26 -6.96 10.60
C HIS A 37 8.59 -6.77 11.32
N ASP A 38 9.63 -6.42 10.57
CA ASP A 38 11.03 -6.34 11.04
C ASP A 38 11.68 -4.98 10.72
N VAL A 39 10.92 -4.05 10.12
CA VAL A 39 11.36 -2.68 9.84
C VAL A 39 10.21 -1.69 9.93
N GLY A 40 10.48 -0.49 10.43
CA GLY A 40 9.59 0.67 10.33
C GLY A 40 9.98 1.56 9.15
N LEU A 41 9.04 1.87 8.27
CA LEU A 41 9.17 2.91 7.25
C LEU A 41 8.51 4.18 7.77
N VAL A 42 9.26 5.29 7.76
CA VAL A 42 8.74 6.61 8.15
C VAL A 42 8.42 7.39 6.89
N ILE A 43 7.14 7.71 6.69
CA ILE A 43 6.60 8.43 5.53
C ILE A 43 5.78 9.59 6.08
N GLU A 44 6.10 10.82 5.69
CA GLU A 44 5.41 12.03 6.18
C GLU A 44 5.37 12.15 7.72
N GLY A 45 6.40 11.62 8.40
CA GLY A 45 6.49 11.59 9.87
C GLY A 45 5.69 10.48 10.55
N GLU A 46 4.92 9.70 9.80
CA GLU A 46 4.20 8.53 10.30
C GLU A 46 4.97 7.24 10.06
N LYS A 47 4.88 6.32 11.02
CA LYS A 47 5.61 5.04 11.00
C LYS A 47 4.70 3.88 10.59
N MET A 48 5.16 3.12 9.60
CA MET A 48 4.54 1.88 9.14
C MET A 48 5.48 0.69 9.30
N TYR A 49 5.07 -0.32 10.04
CA TYR A 49 5.80 -1.56 10.25
C TYR A 49 5.51 -2.54 9.12
N VAL A 50 6.57 -3.01 8.46
CA VAL A 50 6.51 -3.90 7.28
C VAL A 50 7.58 -5.00 7.37
N SER A 51 7.54 -5.95 6.44
CA SER A 51 8.50 -7.05 6.33
C SER A 51 9.52 -6.75 5.22
N LYS A 52 10.81 -6.67 5.57
CA LYS A 52 11.92 -6.50 4.63
C LYS A 52 11.91 -7.58 3.56
N GLN A 53 11.77 -8.84 4.00
CA GLN A 53 11.78 -9.99 3.09
C GLN A 53 10.63 -9.93 2.10
N TYR A 54 9.41 -9.63 2.58
CA TYR A 54 8.23 -9.59 1.73
C TYR A 54 8.32 -8.49 0.68
N LEU A 55 8.62 -7.26 1.09
CA LEU A 55 8.74 -6.14 0.15
C LEU A 55 9.90 -6.34 -0.84
N SER A 56 11.00 -6.93 -0.41
CA SER A 56 12.14 -7.23 -1.31
C SER A 56 11.81 -8.29 -2.35
N LEU A 57 10.96 -9.26 -2.01
CA LEU A 57 10.50 -10.28 -2.93
C LEU A 57 9.69 -9.67 -4.10
N HIS A 58 8.90 -8.64 -3.80
CA HIS A 58 7.99 -8.02 -4.77
C HIS A 58 8.54 -6.73 -5.40
N SER A 59 9.67 -6.20 -4.90
CA SER A 59 10.23 -4.94 -5.38
C SER A 59 11.76 -4.94 -5.31
N PRO A 60 12.45 -4.89 -6.47
CA PRO A 60 13.89 -4.72 -6.51
C PRO A 60 14.37 -3.47 -5.78
N TYR A 61 13.57 -2.40 -5.79
CA TYR A 61 13.87 -1.18 -5.03
C TYR A 61 14.01 -1.48 -3.53
N PHE A 62 13.04 -2.20 -2.95
CA PHE A 62 13.09 -2.57 -1.54
C PHE A 62 14.21 -3.58 -1.24
N ALA A 63 14.51 -4.50 -2.15
CA ALA A 63 15.65 -5.39 -2.00
C ALA A 63 16.97 -4.61 -1.91
N THR A 64 17.15 -3.62 -2.78
CA THR A 64 18.31 -2.73 -2.78
C THR A 64 18.33 -1.84 -1.53
N LEU A 65 17.19 -1.29 -1.09
CA LEU A 65 17.09 -0.46 0.11
C LEU A 65 17.43 -1.22 1.39
N PHE A 66 16.91 -2.45 1.55
CA PHE A 66 17.05 -3.21 2.79
C PHE A 66 18.31 -4.06 2.88
N TYR A 67 18.80 -4.59 1.74
CA TYR A 67 19.92 -5.53 1.72
C TYR A 67 21.15 -5.02 0.97
N GLY A 68 21.02 -3.93 0.21
CA GLY A 68 22.13 -3.26 -0.46
C GLY A 68 23.12 -2.65 0.52
N ASN A 69 24.24 -2.14 0.00
CA ASN A 69 25.34 -1.59 0.81
C ASN A 69 25.10 -0.14 1.26
N PHE A 70 23.86 0.22 1.59
CA PHE A 70 23.50 1.54 2.11
C PHE A 70 23.49 1.56 3.64
N THR A 71 23.54 2.77 4.21
CA THR A 71 23.49 2.95 5.68
C THR A 71 22.17 2.47 6.31
N GLU A 72 21.13 2.38 5.49
CA GLU A 72 19.76 1.98 5.83
C GLU A 72 19.64 0.50 6.19
N LYS A 73 20.54 -0.36 5.67
CA LYS A 73 20.51 -1.81 5.88
C LYS A 73 20.44 -2.21 7.36
N ASN A 74 21.19 -1.50 8.20
CA ASN A 74 21.29 -1.77 9.64
C ASN A 74 20.27 -0.97 10.47
N LYS A 75 19.47 -0.10 9.85
CA LYS A 75 18.46 0.68 10.57
C LYS A 75 17.21 -0.16 10.78
N LYS A 76 16.61 0.01 11.97
CA LYS A 76 15.26 -0.49 12.27
C LYS A 76 14.17 0.44 11.74
N GLU A 77 14.55 1.68 11.42
CA GLU A 77 13.67 2.73 10.93
C GLU A 77 14.30 3.41 9.73
N ILE A 78 13.55 3.51 8.64
CA ILE A 78 14.02 4.08 7.37
C ILE A 78 13.04 5.16 6.95
N GLU A 79 13.53 6.38 6.78
CA GLU A 79 12.73 7.48 6.26
C GLU A 79 12.66 7.39 4.73
N LEU A 80 11.44 7.42 4.19
CA LEU A 80 11.18 7.52 2.76
C LEU A 80 10.67 8.93 2.46
N LYS A 81 11.47 9.66 1.67
CA LYS A 81 11.13 11.00 1.18
C LYS A 81 10.39 10.88 -0.14
N ASP A 82 9.57 11.88 -0.45
CA ASP A 82 8.84 11.99 -1.73
C ASP A 82 7.86 10.83 -2.00
N VAL A 83 7.34 10.21 -0.93
CA VAL A 83 6.30 9.17 -0.99
C VAL A 83 5.06 9.70 -0.29
N ASN A 84 3.91 9.65 -0.96
CA ASN A 84 2.64 9.94 -0.31
C ASN A 84 2.23 8.77 0.59
N ARG A 85 1.90 9.09 1.84
CA ARG A 85 1.56 8.11 2.86
C ARG A 85 0.36 7.25 2.49
N ASP A 86 -0.70 7.85 1.97
CA ASP A 86 -1.96 7.15 1.70
C ASP A 86 -1.85 6.27 0.45
N GLU A 87 -1.21 6.74 -0.61
CA GLU A 87 -0.90 5.93 -1.80
C GLU A 87 -0.02 4.73 -1.43
N PHE A 88 0.97 4.93 -0.55
CA PHE A 88 1.81 3.84 -0.08
C PHE A 88 1.03 2.81 0.74
N LEU A 89 0.14 3.27 1.62
CA LEU A 89 -0.72 2.40 2.40
C LEU A 89 -1.67 1.59 1.50
N GLU A 90 -2.21 2.18 0.45
CA GLU A 90 -3.00 1.47 -0.56
C GLU A 90 -2.17 0.41 -1.27
N MET A 91 -0.94 0.75 -1.70
CA MET A 91 -0.01 -0.22 -2.29
C MET A 91 0.25 -1.39 -1.34
N LEU A 92 0.49 -1.14 -0.05
CA LEU A 92 0.71 -2.19 0.94
C LEU A 92 -0.52 -3.09 1.12
N ASN A 93 -1.73 -2.53 1.15
CA ASN A 93 -2.98 -3.29 1.27
C ASN A 93 -3.21 -4.22 0.07
N VAL A 94 -2.75 -3.83 -1.12
CA VAL A 94 -2.81 -4.66 -2.34
C VAL A 94 -1.68 -5.69 -2.37
N ALA A 95 -0.48 -5.28 -1.97
CA ALA A 95 0.70 -6.13 -2.03
C ALA A 95 0.67 -7.24 -0.99
N TYR A 96 0.13 -7.00 0.20
CA TYR A 96 0.12 -8.00 1.28
C TYR A 96 -0.95 -9.07 1.07
N PRO A 97 -0.65 -10.34 1.36
CA PRO A 97 -1.59 -11.41 1.17
C PRO A 97 -2.73 -11.29 2.18
N SER A 98 -3.89 -11.69 1.69
CA SER A 98 -5.21 -11.59 2.30
C SER A 98 -5.51 -12.69 3.32
#